data_AF-A0A9E1KSV0-F1
#
_entry.id   AF-A0A9E1KSV0-F1
#
_cell.length_a   1.000
_cell.length_b   1.000
_cell.length_c   1.000
_cell.angle_alpha   90.00
_cell.angle_beta   90.00
_cell.angle_gamma   90.00
#
_symmetry.space_group_name_H-M   'P 1'
#
loop_
_entity.id
_entity.type
_entity.pdbx_description
1 polymer ?
#
loop_
_entity_poly.entity_id
_entity_poly.type
_entity_poly.pdbx_seq_one_letter_code
_entity_poly.pdbx_strand_id
1 'polypeptide(L)'
;MSRTNWGLVLLLMLIVSLISTAPARIVALLLPSNKIIIQGFSGTLWRGRASRGLIAVGPGFVHLGRIRWSVNPLSLLLFSPRLTVNAEWGNQRIDGQVTFGGSSEFGFEDFSANMSAQLVRQFAPLNVAGDLSVHLDELQIKAGIPSAGSGRVVWRD
;
A
#
# COMPACT_ATOMS: atom_id res chain seq x y z
N MET A 1 -38.03 23.59 15.90
CA MET A 1 -36.74 23.07 15.36
C MET A 1 -36.87 23.01 13.85
N SER A 2 -36.19 23.92 13.16
CA SER A 2 -36.47 24.29 11.76
C SER A 2 -36.00 23.25 10.76
N ARG A 3 -36.68 23.18 9.61
CA ARG A 3 -36.43 22.28 8.45
C ARG A 3 -34.95 22.25 8.02
N THR A 4 -34.20 23.31 8.29
CA THR A 4 -32.76 23.45 8.04
C THR A 4 -31.90 22.47 8.84
N ASN A 5 -32.26 22.19 10.10
CA ASN A 5 -31.51 21.24 10.93
C ASN A 5 -31.65 19.81 10.43
N TRP A 6 -32.83 19.45 9.91
CA TRP A 6 -33.05 18.16 9.25
C TRP A 6 -32.27 18.03 7.95
N GLY A 7 -32.22 19.10 7.15
CA GLY A 7 -31.38 19.14 5.95
C GLY A 7 -29.90 18.91 6.27
N LEU A 8 -29.38 19.53 7.34
CA LEU A 8 -28.01 19.35 7.78
C LEU A 8 -27.73 17.90 8.23
N VAL A 9 -28.65 17.31 9.01
CA VAL A 9 -28.53 15.92 9.47
C VAL A 9 -28.54 14.95 8.28
N LEU A 10 -29.44 15.14 7.32
CA LEU A 10 -29.50 14.32 6.11
C LEU A 10 -28.23 14.45 5.26
N LEU A 11 -27.73 15.67 5.09
CA LEU A 11 -26.49 15.93 4.38
C LEU A 11 -25.30 15.24 5.05
N LEU A 12 -25.20 15.34 6.38
CA LEU A 12 -24.13 14.70 7.14
C LEU A 12 -24.22 13.17 7.05
N MET A 13 -25.43 12.60 7.15
CA MET A 13 -25.66 11.16 6.92
C MET A 13 -25.25 10.73 5.51
N LEU A 14 -25.58 11.52 4.48
CA LEU A 14 -25.20 11.24 3.10
C LEU A 14 -23.68 11.21 2.93
N ILE A 15 -22.97 12.20 3.48
CA ILE A 15 -21.51 12.29 3.43
C ILE A 15 -20.87 11.09 4.12
N VAL A 16 -21.31 10.74 5.33
CA VAL A 16 -20.79 9.59 6.08
C VAL A 16 -21.04 8.29 5.31
N SER A 17 -22.23 8.13 4.72
CA SER A 17 -22.54 6.97 3.89
C SER A 17 -21.61 6.89 2.69
N LEU A 18 -21.43 7.99 1.96
CA LEU A 18 -20.60 8.03 0.76
C LEU A 18 -19.14 7.69 1.05
N ILE A 19 -18.61 8.23 2.15
CA ILE A 19 -17.25 7.95 2.63
C ILE A 19 -17.13 6.48 3.06
N SER A 20 -18.09 5.96 3.83
CA SER A 20 -18.08 4.56 4.30
C SER A 20 -18.17 3.55 3.15
N THR A 21 -18.98 3.83 2.13
CA THR A 21 -19.17 2.96 0.95
C THR A 21 -18.25 3.30 -0.22
N ALA A 22 -17.23 4.14 0.00
CA ALA A 22 -16.29 4.54 -1.04
C ALA A 22 -15.70 3.28 -1.71
N PRO A 23 -15.83 3.10 -3.04
CA PRO A 23 -15.40 1.88 -3.71
C PRO A 23 -13.87 1.76 -3.76
N ALA A 24 -13.37 0.52 -3.67
CA ALA A 24 -11.93 0.19 -3.73
C ALA A 24 -11.20 0.80 -4.95
N ARG A 25 -11.90 1.01 -6.07
CA ARG A 25 -11.35 1.59 -7.30
C ARG A 25 -10.79 3.00 -7.12
N ILE A 26 -11.21 3.74 -6.08
CA ILE A 26 -10.70 5.10 -5.80
C ILE A 26 -9.20 5.08 -5.56
N VAL A 27 -8.67 3.99 -4.99
CA VAL A 27 -7.22 3.81 -4.78
C VAL A 27 -6.43 3.90 -6.09
N ALA A 28 -7.01 3.43 -7.21
CA ALA A 28 -6.38 3.51 -8.53
C ALA A 28 -6.12 4.95 -8.99
N LEU A 29 -6.92 5.92 -8.54
CA LEU A 29 -6.77 7.33 -8.90
C LEU A 29 -5.61 8.00 -8.16
N LEU A 30 -5.23 7.46 -7.00
CA LEU A 30 -4.12 7.95 -6.17
C LEU A 30 -2.78 7.32 -6.57
N LEU A 31 -2.81 6.23 -7.33
CA LEU A 31 -1.63 5.48 -7.74
C LEU A 31 -1.05 6.06 -9.05
N PRO A 32 0.28 6.15 -9.17
CA PRO A 32 0.93 6.52 -10.42
C PRO A 32 0.72 5.43 -11.48
N SER A 33 -0.18 5.68 -12.43
CA SER A 33 -0.61 4.73 -13.46
C SER A 33 0.52 4.28 -14.41
N ASN A 34 1.60 5.05 -14.50
CA ASN A 34 2.79 4.71 -15.28
C ASN A 34 3.71 3.68 -14.60
N LYS A 35 3.56 3.46 -13.29
CA LYS A 35 4.42 2.54 -12.52
C LYS A 35 3.65 1.38 -11.90
N ILE A 36 2.38 1.56 -11.59
CA ILE A 36 1.59 0.57 -10.86
C ILE A 36 0.31 0.28 -11.63
N ILE A 37 0.12 -0.99 -12.01
CA ILE A 37 -1.08 -1.45 -12.70
C ILE A 37 -1.79 -2.43 -11.77
N ILE A 38 -3.00 -2.09 -11.35
CA ILE A 38 -3.84 -2.94 -10.48
C ILE A 38 -5.18 -3.18 -11.17
N GLN A 39 -5.67 -4.41 -11.11
CA GLN A 39 -6.90 -4.86 -11.76
C GLN A 39 -7.72 -5.78 -10.83
N GLY A 40 -9.01 -5.92 -11.15
CA GLY A 40 -9.93 -6.78 -10.39
C GLY A 40 -10.22 -6.26 -8.99
N PHE A 41 -10.46 -4.95 -8.85
CA PHE A 41 -10.83 -4.31 -7.59
C PHE A 41 -12.14 -4.87 -7.03
N SER A 42 -12.16 -5.14 -5.73
CA SER A 42 -13.36 -5.51 -4.97
C SER A 42 -13.32 -4.89 -3.57
N GLY A 43 -14.49 -4.68 -2.97
CA GLY A 43 -14.62 -4.10 -1.63
C GLY A 43 -14.60 -2.57 -1.64
N THR A 44 -14.21 -2.00 -0.51
CA THR A 44 -14.22 -0.54 -0.27
C THR A 44 -12.82 0.04 -0.23
N LEU A 45 -12.73 1.37 -0.23
CA LEU A 45 -11.50 2.11 0.03
C LEU A 45 -10.85 1.67 1.34
N TRP A 46 -11.69 1.41 2.36
CA TRP A 46 -11.25 0.98 3.71
C TRP A 46 -10.74 -0.44 3.74
N ARG A 47 -11.44 -1.38 3.11
CA ARG A 47 -11.10 -2.80 3.10
C ARG A 47 -11.32 -3.33 1.70
N GLY A 48 -10.26 -3.29 0.91
CA GLY A 48 -10.31 -3.62 -0.50
C GLY A 48 -9.35 -4.73 -0.86
N ARG A 49 -9.61 -5.33 -2.02
CA ARG A 49 -8.77 -6.36 -2.61
C ARG A 49 -8.67 -6.14 -4.11
N ALA A 50 -7.55 -6.55 -4.69
CA ALA A 50 -7.35 -6.61 -6.13
C ALA A 50 -6.80 -7.99 -6.49
N SER A 51 -7.27 -8.55 -7.61
CA SER A 51 -6.86 -9.89 -8.05
C SER A 51 -5.49 -9.89 -8.72
N ARG A 52 -5.08 -8.75 -9.31
CA ARG A 52 -3.82 -8.63 -10.01
C ARG A 52 -3.19 -7.26 -9.76
N GLY A 53 -1.95 -7.25 -9.30
CA GLY A 53 -1.09 -6.09 -9.26
C GLY A 53 0.21 -6.33 -10.02
N LEU A 54 0.70 -5.29 -10.67
CA LEU A 54 1.98 -5.22 -11.36
C LEU A 54 2.66 -3.92 -10.94
N ILE A 55 3.94 -3.99 -10.66
CA ILE A 55 4.77 -2.81 -10.39
C ILE A 55 5.94 -2.79 -11.35
N ALA A 56 6.18 -1.63 -11.96
CA ALA A 56 7.34 -1.38 -12.80
C ALA A 56 8.58 -1.26 -11.91
N VAL A 57 9.58 -2.10 -12.18
CA VAL A 57 10.86 -2.14 -11.48
C VAL A 57 11.96 -2.20 -12.53
N GLY A 58 12.75 -1.12 -12.62
CA GLY A 58 13.73 -0.94 -13.69
C GLY A 58 13.07 -1.02 -15.08
N PRO A 59 13.59 -1.84 -16.01
CA PRO A 59 13.03 -2.02 -17.35
C PRO A 59 11.86 -3.03 -17.40
N GLY A 60 11.52 -3.70 -16.30
CA GLY A 60 10.55 -4.80 -16.26
C GLY A 60 9.34 -4.55 -15.36
N PHE A 61 8.42 -5.52 -15.35
CA PHE A 61 7.30 -5.56 -14.41
C PHE A 61 7.44 -6.74 -13.46
N VAL A 62 7.12 -6.50 -12.19
CA VAL A 62 7.04 -7.51 -11.15
C VAL A 62 5.58 -7.74 -10.80
N HIS A 63 5.20 -9.00 -10.75
CA HIS A 63 3.84 -9.39 -10.42
C HIS A 63 3.65 -9.44 -8.90
N LEU A 64 2.75 -8.61 -8.39
CA LEU A 64 2.35 -8.56 -6.98
C LEU A 64 1.18 -9.51 -6.68
N GLY A 65 0.40 -9.84 -7.71
CA GLY A 65 -0.73 -10.76 -7.58
C GLY A 65 -1.90 -10.24 -6.79
N ARG A 66 -2.35 -11.06 -5.85
CA ARG A 66 -3.52 -10.72 -5.03
C ARG A 66 -3.08 -9.71 -4.00
N ILE A 67 -3.61 -8.50 -4.10
CA ILE A 67 -3.35 -7.41 -3.15
C ILE A 67 -4.56 -7.28 -2.26
N ARG A 68 -4.35 -7.17 -0.95
CA ARG A 68 -5.34 -6.85 0.06
C ARG A 68 -4.85 -5.64 0.81
N TRP A 69 -5.75 -4.70 1.08
CA TRP A 69 -5.40 -3.55 1.90
C TRP A 69 -6.50 -3.24 2.91
N SER A 70 -6.07 -2.62 4.00
CA SER A 70 -6.95 -2.12 5.05
C SER A 70 -6.47 -0.74 5.51
N VAL A 71 -7.30 0.28 5.34
CA VAL A 71 -7.11 1.64 5.86
C VAL A 71 -7.89 1.76 7.16
N ASN A 72 -7.27 2.28 8.21
CA ASN A 72 -7.96 2.60 9.45
C ASN A 72 -8.70 3.95 9.32
N PRO A 73 -10.05 4.00 9.30
CA PRO A 73 -10.77 5.27 9.11
C PRO A 73 -10.52 6.29 10.22
N LEU A 74 -10.36 5.82 11.47
CA LEU A 74 -10.11 6.70 12.62
C LEU A 74 -8.75 7.40 12.51
N SER A 75 -7.77 6.75 11.88
CA SER A 75 -6.45 7.33 11.67
C SER A 75 -6.46 8.57 10.77
N LEU A 76 -7.46 8.71 9.89
CA LEU A 76 -7.67 9.91 9.09
C LEU A 76 -8.12 11.10 9.96
N LEU A 77 -8.97 10.86 10.96
CA LEU A 77 -9.43 11.89 11.90
C LEU A 77 -8.27 12.41 12.77
N LEU A 78 -7.27 11.55 13.00
CA LEU A 78 -6.04 11.84 13.76
C LEU A 78 -4.92 12.40 12.86
N PHE A 79 -5.20 12.73 11.60
CA PHE A 79 -4.20 13.19 10.61
C PHE A 79 -2.94 12.31 10.50
N SER A 80 -3.08 11.01 10.76
CA SER A 80 -2.00 10.03 10.68
C SER A 80 -2.47 8.75 9.97
N PRO A 81 -2.87 8.83 8.68
CA PRO A 81 -3.44 7.71 7.96
C PRO A 81 -2.60 6.43 8.09
N ARG A 82 -3.20 5.33 8.54
CA ARG A 82 -2.55 4.01 8.61
C ARG A 82 -3.16 3.06 7.61
N LEU A 83 -2.30 2.48 6.78
CA LEU A 83 -2.63 1.57 5.69
C LEU A 83 -1.84 0.27 5.87
N THR A 84 -2.53 -0.84 6.10
CA THR A 84 -1.92 -2.17 6.05
C THR A 84 -2.09 -2.75 4.66
N VAL A 85 -1.01 -3.22 4.05
CA VAL A 85 -1.01 -3.83 2.71
C VAL A 85 -0.46 -5.24 2.80
N ASN A 86 -1.05 -6.15 2.03
CA ASN A 86 -0.55 -7.50 1.84
C ASN A 86 -0.69 -7.88 0.36
N ALA A 87 0.39 -8.37 -0.25
CA ALA A 87 0.43 -8.85 -1.61
C ALA A 87 1.02 -10.26 -1.66
N GLU A 88 0.45 -11.13 -2.50
CA GLU A 88 0.84 -12.53 -2.63
C GLU A 88 0.84 -12.96 -4.11
N TRP A 89 1.97 -13.50 -4.58
CA TRP A 89 2.13 -14.10 -5.90
C TRP A 89 3.08 -15.31 -5.85
N GLY A 90 2.55 -16.53 -5.95
CA GLY A 90 3.38 -17.74 -5.92
C GLY A 90 4.16 -17.87 -4.60
N ASN A 91 5.49 -17.89 -4.67
CA ASN A 91 6.39 -17.86 -3.51
C ASN A 91 6.72 -16.43 -3.02
N GLN A 92 6.25 -15.39 -3.72
CA GLN A 92 6.49 -13.99 -3.37
C GLN A 92 5.40 -13.48 -2.44
N ARG A 93 5.82 -12.79 -1.38
CA ARG A 93 4.92 -12.22 -0.39
C ARG A 93 5.44 -10.85 0.01
N ILE A 94 4.54 -9.88 0.09
CA ILE A 94 4.82 -8.57 0.65
C ILE A 94 3.75 -8.29 1.70
N ASP A 95 4.16 -7.86 2.87
CA ASP A 95 3.30 -7.39 3.93
C ASP A 95 3.94 -6.19 4.61
N GLY A 96 3.12 -5.29 5.12
CA GLY A 96 3.62 -4.15 5.87
C GLY A 96 2.53 -3.15 6.20
N GLN A 97 2.84 -2.29 7.16
CA GLN A 97 2.05 -1.13 7.50
C GLN A 97 2.74 0.14 7.01
N VAL A 98 1.96 1.01 6.40
CA VAL A 98 2.37 2.34 5.95
C VAL A 98 1.64 3.36 6.78
N THR A 99 2.38 4.25 7.41
CA THR A 99 1.86 5.39 8.17
C THR A 99 2.17 6.66 7.39
N PHE A 100 1.16 7.45 7.09
CA PHE A 100 1.35 8.75 6.45
C PHE A 100 1.41 9.81 7.55
N GLY A 101 2.51 10.55 7.61
CA GLY A 101 2.71 11.70 8.49
C GLY A 101 2.24 12.98 7.81
N GLY A 102 2.91 14.11 8.08
CA GLY A 102 2.68 15.37 7.39
C GLY A 102 2.81 15.28 5.85
N SER A 103 2.70 16.40 5.14
CA SER A 103 2.60 16.44 3.68
C SER A 103 3.72 15.72 2.89
N SER A 104 4.87 15.45 3.51
CA SER A 104 6.02 14.77 2.89
C SER A 104 6.69 13.72 3.77
N GLU A 105 6.01 13.28 4.83
CA GLU A 105 6.53 12.27 5.76
C GLU A 105 5.70 10.99 5.64
N PHE A 106 6.38 9.85 5.51
CA PHE A 106 5.73 8.55 5.59
C PHE A 106 6.65 7.53 6.25
N GLY A 107 6.06 6.68 7.07
CA GLY A 107 6.72 5.58 7.76
C GLY A 107 6.27 4.24 7.20
N PHE A 108 7.16 3.26 7.29
CA PHE A 108 6.85 1.85 7.17
C PHE A 108 7.13 1.19 8.51
N GLU A 109 6.21 0.34 8.93
CA GLU A 109 6.28 -0.45 10.15
C GLU A 109 6.00 -1.91 9.80
N ASP A 110 6.77 -2.82 10.40
CA ASP A 110 6.63 -4.28 10.21
C ASP A 110 6.57 -4.70 8.73
N PHE A 111 7.43 -4.12 7.90
CA PHE A 111 7.45 -4.42 6.47
C PHE A 111 8.27 -5.68 6.21
N SER A 112 7.64 -6.71 5.65
CA SER A 112 8.31 -7.91 5.17
C SER A 112 8.07 -8.11 3.68
N ALA A 113 9.14 -8.46 2.96
CA ALA A 113 9.05 -8.84 1.56
C ALA A 113 9.92 -10.06 1.30
N ASN A 114 9.34 -11.11 0.73
CA ASN A 114 10.05 -12.26 0.21
C ASN A 114 9.87 -12.30 -1.31
N MET A 115 10.97 -12.37 -2.05
CA MET A 115 10.97 -12.30 -3.50
C MET A 115 12.13 -13.08 -4.10
N SER A 116 12.04 -13.43 -5.38
CA SER A 116 13.13 -14.15 -6.07
C SER A 116 14.37 -13.27 -6.21
N ALA A 117 15.54 -13.84 -5.90
CA ALA A 117 16.85 -13.28 -6.17
C ALA A 117 17.03 -12.80 -7.63
N GLN A 118 16.30 -13.41 -8.55
CA GLN A 118 16.37 -13.09 -9.98
C GLN A 118 15.92 -11.65 -10.29
N LEU A 119 15.20 -10.98 -9.37
CA LEU A 119 14.85 -9.56 -9.50
C LEU A 119 16.08 -8.65 -9.56
N VAL A 120 17.22 -9.06 -8.99
CA VAL A 120 18.48 -8.31 -9.09
C VAL A 120 18.88 -8.09 -10.55
N ARG A 121 18.48 -8.99 -11.47
CA ARG A 121 18.70 -8.86 -12.92
C ARG A 121 18.15 -7.57 -13.51
N GLN A 122 17.12 -6.98 -12.89
CA GLN A 122 16.50 -5.73 -13.36
C GLN A 122 17.37 -4.49 -13.10
N PHE A 123 18.34 -4.59 -12.18
CA PHE A 123 19.22 -3.50 -11.79
C PHE A 123 20.67 -3.73 -12.23
N ALA A 124 21.12 -4.97 -12.23
CA ALA A 124 22.45 -5.37 -12.69
C ALA A 124 22.33 -6.69 -13.47
N PRO A 125 23.09 -6.91 -14.57
CA PRO A 125 23.00 -8.11 -15.40
C PRO A 125 23.63 -9.36 -14.74
N LEU A 126 23.20 -9.67 -13.52
CA LEU A 126 23.73 -10.76 -12.69
C LEU A 126 22.67 -11.85 -12.52
N ASN A 127 23.02 -13.06 -12.94
CA ASN A 127 22.14 -14.23 -12.78
C ASN A 127 22.33 -14.85 -11.40
N VAL A 128 21.55 -14.39 -10.44
CA VAL A 128 21.58 -14.92 -9.07
C VAL A 128 20.38 -15.82 -8.80
N ALA A 129 20.61 -16.94 -8.10
CA ALA A 129 19.60 -17.91 -7.69
C ALA A 129 19.28 -17.76 -6.19
N GLY A 130 18.13 -18.29 -5.77
CA GLY A 130 17.67 -18.22 -4.39
C GLY A 130 16.53 -17.22 -4.15
N ASP A 131 16.27 -16.97 -2.86
CA ASP A 131 15.24 -16.08 -2.35
C ASP A 131 15.87 -14.92 -1.56
N LEU A 132 15.34 -13.73 -1.78
CA LEU A 132 15.66 -12.50 -1.06
C LEU A 132 14.53 -12.21 -0.08
N SER A 133 14.83 -12.27 1.21
CA SER A 133 13.93 -11.89 2.29
C SER A 133 14.38 -10.58 2.92
N VAL A 134 13.51 -9.58 2.89
CA VAL A 134 13.70 -8.27 3.51
C VAL A 134 12.70 -8.16 4.65
N HIS A 135 13.16 -7.74 5.82
CA HIS A 135 12.33 -7.41 6.96
C HIS A 135 12.79 -6.06 7.51
N LEU A 136 11.90 -5.08 7.58
CA LEU A 136 12.15 -3.76 8.12
C LEU A 136 11.22 -3.58 9.32
N ASP A 137 11.79 -3.36 10.50
CA ASP A 137 10.99 -3.12 11.70
C ASP A 137 10.37 -1.73 11.62
N GLU A 138 11.19 -0.74 11.27
CA GLU A 138 10.79 0.65 11.10
C GLU A 138 11.60 1.29 9.96
N LEU A 139 10.95 2.11 9.13
CA LEU A 139 11.62 2.97 8.16
C LEU A 139 10.85 4.29 8.04
N GLN A 140 11.49 5.40 8.38
CA GLN A 140 10.95 6.74 8.23
C GLN A 140 11.56 7.43 7.02
N ILE A 141 10.71 7.98 6.17
CA ILE A 141 11.09 8.77 5.01
C ILE A 141 10.54 10.18 5.17
N LYS A 142 11.44 11.17 5.10
CA LYS A 142 11.13 12.59 5.18
C LYS A 142 11.59 13.28 3.90
N ALA A 143 10.67 13.96 3.22
CA ALA A 143 10.96 14.63 1.94
C ALA A 143 11.59 13.70 0.87
N GLY A 144 11.19 12.42 0.86
CA GLY A 144 11.71 11.41 -0.08
C GLY A 144 13.08 10.84 0.28
N ILE A 145 13.67 11.22 1.41
CA ILE A 145 14.95 10.73 1.91
C ILE A 145 14.71 9.85 3.14
N PRO A 146 15.26 8.63 3.20
CA PRO A 146 15.25 7.83 4.42
C PRO A 146 15.98 8.57 5.54
N SER A 147 15.25 8.91 6.62
CA SER A 147 15.82 9.64 7.77
C SER A 147 16.21 8.71 8.91
N ALA A 148 15.50 7.60 9.08
CA ALA A 148 15.77 6.59 10.09
C ALA A 148 15.22 5.24 9.62
N GLY A 149 15.86 4.14 10.00
CA GLY A 149 15.28 2.81 9.80
C GLY A 149 16.15 1.69 10.34
N SER A 150 15.49 0.57 10.69
CA SER A 150 16.12 -0.67 11.12
C SER A 150 15.50 -1.86 10.38
N GLY A 151 16.30 -2.90 10.21
CA GLY A 151 15.83 -4.13 9.59
C GLY A 151 16.96 -5.08 9.24
N ARG A 152 16.60 -6.13 8.53
CA ARG A 152 17.47 -7.19 8.07
C ARG A 152 17.14 -7.57 6.63
N VAL A 153 18.19 -7.79 5.86
CA VAL A 153 18.11 -8.39 4.54
C VAL A 153 18.84 -9.73 4.60
N VAL A 154 18.19 -10.79 4.14
CA VAL A 154 18.74 -12.15 4.11
C VAL A 154 18.64 -12.69 2.70
N TRP A 155 19.76 -13.24 2.23
CA TRP A 155 19.82 -14.03 1.02
C TRP A 155 19.85 -15.52 1.38
N ARG A 156 19.08 -16.35 0.69
CA ARG A 156 19.14 -17.80 0.82
C ARG A 156 19.19 -18.45 -0.57
N ASP A 157 20.18 -19.30 -0.81
CA ASP A 157 20.32 -20.14 -2.02
C ASP A 157 19.66 -21.50 -1.82
#